data_AF-A0A6G1DNT1-F1
#
_entry.id   AF-A0A6G1DNT1-F1
#
_cell.length_a   1.000
_cell.length_b   1.000
_cell.length_c   1.000
_cell.angle_alpha   90.00
_cell.angle_beta   90.00
_cell.angle_gamma   90.00
#
_symmetry.space_group_name_H-M   'P 1'
#
loop_
_entity.id
_entity.type
_entity.pdbx_description
1 polymer ?
#
loop_
_entity_poly.entity_id
_entity_poly.type
_entity_poly.pdbx_seq_one_letter_code
_entity_poly.pdbx_strand_id
1 'polypeptide(L)'
;MSSHRLLFTLLCLCHMLLLFHVHHAISLAFRFDFSKPASYCTPGAEIACAGDAYFHAPMFELTKNDISEGNYHSIGRMWYAQPVPLWDKATGEVASFRTTFSFQIKPVNLDFSADGMAFFLSHYSSGIPHHSSGENLGLFNGSSNKNATGTGRIVAVEFDTYRNKEWEKDGNHVGIDVNSIVSVVSTSPDKNLTSGTTMTAEISYDNRTEMLAVTLWINGTLYHVNASVDMRRSLPEEVAVGFSAATGSSIEVHRVLSWSFNSTLAWMDSSIMSPGAAPVPPETVSSQPQGKLHGTVAISVAASLVLVCAFMGFLLRRRLAWKKSNEISYGECQTELDKIEFAKGVGPRRYHYSELAAATGNFEEEKKLGRGGFGHVYQGCLQIDDQERLVAIKKFSPDSSAQGRKEFEAEIKIISWLRHRNLVQLLGWCDSCMGLLIVYELVSEGSLDKHIYNNTRLLTWAERYD
;
A
#
# COMPACT_ATOMS: atom_id res chain seq x y z
N MET A 1 -15.08 53.56 -7.65
CA MET A 1 -14.04 52.51 -7.81
C MET A 1 -13.71 52.40 -9.28
N SER A 2 -12.46 52.65 -9.67
CA SER A 2 -12.02 52.76 -11.07
C SER A 2 -12.18 51.43 -11.83
N SER A 3 -12.69 51.48 -13.07
CA SER A 3 -12.92 50.31 -13.95
C SER A 3 -11.67 49.44 -14.13
N HIS A 4 -10.48 50.03 -14.00
CA HIS A 4 -9.21 49.33 -14.07
C HIS A 4 -8.99 48.33 -12.93
N ARG A 5 -9.49 48.63 -11.72
CA ARG A 5 -9.36 47.69 -10.59
C ARG A 5 -10.27 46.48 -10.77
N LEU A 6 -11.45 46.67 -11.35
CA LEU A 6 -12.41 45.60 -11.61
C LEU A 6 -11.87 44.62 -12.68
N LEU A 7 -11.30 45.16 -13.75
CA LEU A 7 -10.71 44.38 -14.84
C LEU A 7 -9.51 43.55 -14.34
N PHE A 8 -8.66 44.13 -13.50
CA PHE A 8 -7.51 43.44 -12.93
C PHE A 8 -7.94 42.30 -11.98
N THR A 9 -8.96 42.54 -11.14
CA THR A 9 -9.51 41.47 -10.29
C THR A 9 -10.16 40.34 -11.09
N LEU A 10 -10.84 40.64 -12.20
CA LEU A 10 -11.42 39.63 -13.08
C LEU A 10 -10.34 38.81 -13.80
N LEU A 11 -9.27 39.46 -14.26
CA LEU A 11 -8.12 38.77 -14.86
C LEU A 11 -7.42 37.85 -13.85
N CYS A 12 -7.20 38.30 -12.61
CA CYS A 12 -6.66 37.45 -11.55
C CYS A 12 -7.60 36.29 -11.20
N LEU A 13 -8.91 36.51 -11.14
CA LEU A 13 -9.88 35.43 -10.90
C LEU A 13 -9.92 34.42 -12.05
N CYS A 14 -9.86 34.87 -13.31
CA CYS A 14 -9.75 33.99 -14.47
C CYS A 14 -8.43 33.22 -14.46
N HIS A 15 -7.30 33.85 -14.10
CA HIS A 15 -6.01 33.15 -13.97
C HIS A 15 -6.02 32.13 -12.83
N MET A 16 -6.63 32.46 -11.68
CA MET A 16 -6.80 31.51 -10.58
C MET A 16 -7.74 30.36 -10.98
N LEU A 17 -8.82 30.63 -11.71
CA LEU A 17 -9.73 29.60 -12.23
C LEU A 17 -9.09 28.73 -13.33
N LEU A 18 -8.17 29.29 -14.13
CA LEU A 18 -7.35 28.56 -15.11
C LEU A 18 -6.24 27.74 -14.42
N LEU A 19 -5.75 28.17 -13.25
CA LEU A 19 -4.84 27.40 -12.41
C LEU A 19 -5.56 26.30 -11.61
N PHE A 20 -6.89 26.34 -11.51
CA PHE A 20 -7.73 25.25 -11.02
C PHE A 20 -8.24 24.35 -12.15
N HIS A 21 -7.38 24.05 -13.14
CA HIS A 21 -7.53 22.77 -13.82
C HIS A 21 -7.27 21.66 -12.79
N VAL A 22 -8.36 21.21 -12.14
CA VAL A 22 -8.42 19.89 -11.55
C VAL A 22 -8.09 18.95 -12.68
N HIS A 23 -6.84 18.47 -12.71
CA HIS A 23 -6.48 17.35 -13.54
C HIS A 23 -7.44 16.25 -13.12
N HIS A 24 -8.43 15.97 -13.95
CA HIS A 24 -9.21 14.76 -13.77
C HIS A 24 -8.21 13.64 -13.98
N ALA A 25 -7.69 13.09 -12.90
CA ALA A 25 -7.04 11.79 -12.94
C ALA A 25 -8.12 10.84 -13.47
N ILE A 26 -8.02 10.52 -14.76
CA ILE A 26 -8.79 9.44 -15.33
C ILE A 26 -8.31 8.19 -14.57
N SER A 27 -9.21 7.33 -14.14
CA SER A 27 -8.88 6.06 -13.47
C SER A 27 -8.94 4.93 -14.49
N LEU A 28 -8.04 3.96 -14.43
CA LEU A 28 -8.15 2.75 -15.24
C LEU A 28 -9.12 1.79 -14.56
N ALA A 29 -10.18 1.38 -15.25
CA ALA A 29 -11.12 0.40 -14.73
C ALA A 29 -11.63 -0.55 -15.82
N PHE A 30 -11.76 -1.84 -15.49
CA PHE A 30 -12.34 -2.85 -16.36
C PHE A 30 -13.06 -3.94 -15.57
N ARG A 31 -13.94 -4.69 -16.25
CA ARG A 31 -14.68 -5.81 -15.68
C ARG A 31 -14.97 -6.88 -16.74
N PHE A 32 -14.73 -8.13 -16.37
CA PHE A 32 -15.00 -9.32 -17.15
C PHE A 32 -15.82 -10.30 -16.33
N ASP A 33 -16.93 -10.79 -16.87
CA ASP A 33 -17.77 -11.83 -16.24
C ASP A 33 -17.59 -13.21 -16.89
N PHE A 34 -16.83 -13.28 -17.99
CA PHE A 34 -16.52 -14.49 -18.78
C PHE A 34 -17.73 -15.34 -19.21
N SER A 35 -18.95 -14.85 -19.04
CA SER A 35 -20.19 -15.62 -19.17
C SER A 35 -20.53 -15.99 -20.62
N LYS A 36 -19.99 -15.25 -21.58
CA LYS A 36 -20.26 -15.40 -23.02
C LYS A 36 -18.99 -15.76 -23.77
N PRO A 37 -19.10 -16.53 -24.88
CA PRO A 37 -17.99 -16.73 -25.79
C PRO A 37 -17.43 -15.39 -26.30
N ALA A 38 -16.11 -15.28 -26.35
CA ALA A 38 -15.36 -14.12 -26.82
C ALA A 38 -13.98 -14.59 -27.32
N SER A 39 -13.36 -13.79 -28.18
CA SER A 39 -12.01 -14.04 -28.69
C SER A 39 -10.97 -13.43 -27.75
N TYR A 40 -10.60 -14.18 -26.71
CA TYR A 40 -9.45 -13.85 -25.87
C TYR A 40 -8.21 -14.65 -26.29
N CYS A 41 -7.04 -14.30 -25.76
CA CYS A 41 -5.76 -14.96 -26.08
C CYS A 41 -5.36 -14.85 -27.57
N THR A 42 -5.92 -13.89 -28.30
CA THR A 42 -5.56 -13.60 -29.70
C THR A 42 -4.97 -12.20 -29.83
N PRO A 43 -4.12 -11.92 -30.84
CA PRO A 43 -3.60 -10.57 -31.07
C PRO A 43 -4.72 -9.53 -31.14
N GLY A 44 -4.59 -8.45 -30.36
CA GLY A 44 -5.59 -7.36 -30.28
C GLY A 44 -6.77 -7.62 -29.33
N ALA A 45 -6.84 -8.77 -28.66
CA ALA A 45 -7.82 -9.01 -27.61
C ALA A 45 -7.51 -8.21 -26.33
N GLU A 46 -8.52 -7.98 -25.49
CA GLU A 46 -8.36 -7.28 -24.20
C GLU A 46 -7.62 -8.11 -23.14
N ILE A 47 -7.54 -9.43 -23.33
CA ILE A 47 -6.82 -10.37 -22.46
C ILE A 47 -5.79 -11.11 -23.30
N ALA A 48 -4.53 -11.04 -22.86
CA ALA A 48 -3.42 -11.79 -23.40
C ALA A 48 -3.14 -13.03 -22.52
N CYS A 49 -2.58 -14.07 -23.13
CA CYS A 49 -2.36 -15.36 -22.49
C CYS A 49 -0.99 -15.93 -22.88
N ALA A 50 -0.43 -16.77 -22.03
CA ALA A 50 0.79 -17.54 -22.28
C ALA A 50 0.68 -18.93 -21.66
N GLY A 51 1.46 -19.87 -22.21
CA GLY A 51 1.47 -21.26 -21.79
C GLY A 51 0.16 -21.95 -22.11
N ASP A 52 -0.34 -22.71 -21.15
CA ASP A 52 -1.53 -23.55 -21.26
C ASP A 52 -2.83 -22.82 -20.94
N ALA A 53 -2.77 -21.51 -20.62
CA ALA A 53 -3.97 -20.76 -20.30
C ALA A 53 -4.87 -20.60 -21.55
N TYR A 54 -6.14 -20.97 -21.42
CA TYR A 54 -7.12 -20.80 -22.49
C TYR A 54 -8.48 -20.37 -21.96
N PHE A 55 -9.25 -19.73 -22.84
CA PHE A 55 -10.61 -19.34 -22.55
C PHE A 55 -11.61 -20.37 -23.05
N HIS A 56 -12.55 -20.76 -22.19
CA HIS A 56 -13.73 -21.52 -22.56
C HIS A 56 -14.90 -21.05 -21.70
N ALA A 57 -15.85 -20.35 -22.33
CA ALA A 57 -17.01 -19.82 -21.61
C ALA A 57 -17.71 -20.92 -20.78
N PRO A 58 -18.04 -20.65 -19.50
CA PRO A 58 -18.06 -19.34 -18.83
C PRO A 58 -16.78 -18.97 -18.04
N MET A 59 -15.58 -19.48 -18.37
CA MET A 59 -14.39 -19.29 -17.55
C MET A 59 -13.06 -19.26 -18.31
N PHE A 60 -12.00 -18.79 -17.66
CA PHE A 60 -10.63 -19.07 -18.05
C PHE A 60 -10.11 -20.29 -17.30
N GLU A 61 -9.43 -21.20 -17.98
CA GLU A 61 -8.63 -22.25 -17.35
C GLU A 61 -7.15 -21.84 -17.49
N LEU A 62 -6.45 -21.72 -16.36
CA LEU A 62 -5.03 -21.34 -16.33
C LEU A 62 -4.11 -22.56 -16.50
N THR A 63 -4.59 -23.75 -16.17
CA THR A 63 -3.88 -25.02 -16.32
C THR A 63 -4.70 -25.99 -17.16
N LYS A 64 -4.04 -26.98 -17.76
CA LYS A 64 -4.69 -28.06 -18.49
C LYS A 64 -5.66 -28.82 -17.59
N ASN A 65 -6.81 -29.23 -18.15
CA ASN A 65 -7.89 -29.85 -17.41
C ASN A 65 -8.01 -31.38 -17.58
N ASP A 66 -7.03 -32.02 -18.23
CA ASP A 66 -7.01 -33.46 -18.45
C ASP A 66 -5.77 -34.14 -17.84
N ILE A 67 -5.93 -35.42 -17.50
CA ILE A 67 -4.91 -36.30 -16.90
C ILE A 67 -4.25 -37.23 -17.92
N SER A 68 -4.28 -36.88 -19.22
CA SER A 68 -3.64 -37.73 -20.23
C SER A 68 -2.14 -37.88 -19.96
N GLU A 69 -1.57 -39.02 -20.34
CA GLU A 69 -0.15 -39.31 -20.12
C GLU A 69 0.72 -38.18 -20.68
N GLY A 70 1.46 -37.51 -19.79
CA GLY A 70 2.36 -36.40 -20.15
C GLY A 70 1.84 -35.00 -19.85
N ASN A 71 0.59 -34.83 -19.36
CA ASN A 71 0.04 -33.52 -18.96
C ASN A 71 0.39 -33.11 -17.52
N TYR A 72 1.62 -33.44 -17.09
CA TYR A 72 2.22 -32.90 -15.87
C TYR A 72 2.85 -31.53 -16.15
N HIS A 73 3.16 -30.78 -15.09
CA HIS A 73 3.90 -29.52 -15.19
C HIS A 73 3.21 -28.46 -16.06
N SER A 74 1.88 -28.36 -15.99
CA SER A 74 1.13 -27.35 -16.72
C SER A 74 1.43 -25.96 -16.16
N ILE A 75 1.53 -24.95 -17.03
CA ILE A 75 1.77 -23.56 -16.63
C ILE A 75 0.94 -22.67 -17.53
N GLY A 76 0.18 -21.75 -16.96
CA GLY A 76 -0.48 -20.72 -17.76
C GLY A 76 -0.58 -19.39 -17.05
N ARG A 77 -0.56 -18.33 -17.86
CA ARG A 77 -0.80 -16.96 -17.44
C ARG A 77 -1.89 -16.33 -18.30
N MET A 78 -2.73 -15.51 -17.68
CA MET A 78 -3.59 -14.55 -18.37
C MET A 78 -3.38 -13.15 -17.78
N TRP A 79 -3.40 -12.09 -18.57
CA TRP A 79 -3.27 -10.71 -18.07
C TRP A 79 -4.02 -9.72 -18.96
N TYR A 80 -4.32 -8.54 -18.40
CA TYR A 80 -4.89 -7.44 -19.17
C TYR A 80 -3.90 -7.01 -20.26
N ALA A 81 -4.35 -6.96 -21.51
CA ALA A 81 -3.46 -6.89 -22.67
C ALA A 81 -2.71 -5.55 -22.83
N GLN A 82 -3.09 -4.52 -22.06
CA GLN A 82 -2.43 -3.21 -22.07
C GLN A 82 -1.64 -2.99 -20.77
N PRO A 83 -0.53 -2.24 -20.82
CA PRO A 83 0.23 -1.89 -19.63
C PRO A 83 -0.62 -1.06 -18.66
N VAL A 84 -0.54 -1.39 -17.37
CA VAL A 84 -1.23 -0.69 -16.29
C VAL A 84 -0.26 0.26 -15.60
N PRO A 85 -0.53 1.58 -15.58
CA PRO A 85 0.25 2.53 -14.79
C PRO A 85 0.12 2.23 -13.30
N LEU A 86 1.26 2.00 -12.65
CA LEU A 86 1.38 1.71 -11.23
C LEU A 86 1.95 2.90 -10.46
N TRP A 87 2.94 3.59 -11.01
CA TRP A 87 3.50 4.82 -10.44
C TRP A 87 4.16 5.67 -11.51
N ASP A 88 4.25 6.97 -11.26
CA ASP A 88 4.84 7.95 -12.17
C ASP A 88 6.19 8.44 -11.63
N LYS A 89 7.23 8.36 -12.45
CA LYS A 89 8.59 8.75 -12.03
C LYS A 89 8.80 10.26 -11.93
N ALA A 90 8.03 11.07 -12.65
CA ALA A 90 8.19 12.52 -12.63
C ALA A 90 7.63 13.14 -11.33
N THR A 91 6.46 12.68 -10.91
CA THR A 91 5.71 13.16 -9.75
C THR A 91 5.98 12.31 -8.50
N GLY A 92 6.41 11.06 -8.67
CA GLY A 92 6.53 10.08 -7.60
C GLY A 92 5.17 9.55 -7.11
N GLU A 93 4.07 9.88 -7.78
CA GLU A 93 2.72 9.40 -7.46
C GLU A 93 2.62 7.90 -7.69
N VAL A 94 1.97 7.18 -6.76
CA VAL A 94 1.73 5.74 -6.85
C VAL A 94 0.22 5.52 -6.91
N ALA A 95 -0.26 4.62 -7.76
CA ALA A 95 -1.68 4.28 -7.84
C ALA A 95 -2.15 3.56 -6.58
N SER A 96 -3.36 3.89 -6.11
CA SER A 96 -4.16 2.93 -5.35
C SER A 96 -4.93 2.05 -6.32
N PHE A 97 -5.12 0.77 -6.00
CA PHE A 97 -5.95 -0.11 -6.82
C PHE A 97 -6.80 -1.04 -5.99
N ARG A 98 -7.85 -1.56 -6.62
CA ARG A 98 -8.70 -2.63 -6.10
C ARG A 98 -9.01 -3.59 -7.22
N THR A 99 -8.91 -4.88 -6.93
CA THR A 99 -9.38 -5.95 -7.81
C THR A 99 -10.25 -6.92 -7.05
N THR A 100 -11.24 -7.47 -7.74
CA THR A 100 -12.13 -8.49 -7.21
C THR A 100 -12.28 -9.56 -8.27
N PHE A 101 -12.17 -10.82 -7.90
CA PHE A 101 -12.35 -11.94 -8.83
C PHE A 101 -12.96 -13.13 -8.12
N SER A 102 -13.64 -13.96 -8.90
CA SER A 102 -14.13 -15.26 -8.45
C SER A 102 -13.38 -16.37 -9.17
N PHE A 103 -13.05 -17.43 -8.44
CA PHE A 103 -12.18 -18.48 -8.93
C PHE A 103 -12.53 -19.83 -8.29
N GLN A 104 -12.01 -20.91 -8.89
CA GLN A 104 -12.09 -22.27 -8.37
C GLN A 104 -10.75 -22.95 -8.52
N ILE A 105 -10.38 -23.73 -7.51
CA ILE A 105 -9.27 -24.68 -7.59
C ILE A 105 -9.83 -26.06 -7.30
N LYS A 106 -9.53 -27.02 -8.17
CA LYS A 106 -10.03 -28.39 -8.06
C LYS A 106 -8.97 -29.38 -8.52
N PRO A 107 -8.59 -30.37 -7.70
CA PRO A 107 -7.68 -31.41 -8.13
C PRO A 107 -8.41 -32.34 -9.12
N VAL A 108 -7.68 -32.84 -10.12
CA VAL A 108 -8.28 -33.84 -11.03
C VAL A 108 -8.30 -35.23 -10.39
N ASN A 109 -7.30 -35.54 -9.56
CA ASN A 109 -7.27 -36.70 -8.68
C ASN A 109 -7.51 -36.27 -7.23
N LEU A 110 -8.58 -36.77 -6.59
CA LEU A 110 -9.04 -36.29 -5.27
C LEU A 110 -8.01 -36.45 -4.14
N ASP A 111 -7.02 -37.32 -4.31
CA ASP A 111 -6.05 -37.63 -3.26
C ASP A 111 -4.90 -36.63 -3.16
N PHE A 112 -4.62 -35.86 -4.22
CA PHE A 112 -3.47 -34.95 -4.29
C PHE A 112 -3.80 -33.66 -5.08
N SER A 113 -3.45 -32.49 -4.52
CA SER A 113 -3.56 -31.18 -5.16
C SER A 113 -2.20 -30.49 -5.13
N ALA A 114 -1.81 -29.86 -6.23
CA ALA A 114 -0.65 -28.98 -6.34
C ALA A 114 -0.69 -28.23 -7.69
N ASP A 115 -0.10 -27.03 -7.81
CA ASP A 115 0.68 -26.30 -6.81
C ASP A 115 0.07 -24.94 -6.40
N GLY A 116 -0.94 -24.45 -7.11
CA GLY A 116 -1.71 -23.27 -6.77
C GLY A 116 -1.85 -22.28 -7.92
N MET A 117 -2.49 -21.15 -7.60
CA MET A 117 -2.61 -20.01 -8.50
C MET A 117 -2.32 -18.70 -7.79
N ALA A 118 -2.09 -17.63 -8.55
CA ALA A 118 -1.84 -16.31 -8.00
C ALA A 118 -2.44 -15.20 -8.87
N PHE A 119 -2.86 -14.11 -8.23
CA PHE A 119 -3.02 -12.81 -8.88
C PHE A 119 -1.68 -12.07 -8.81
N PHE A 120 -1.21 -11.45 -9.90
CA PHE A 120 0.11 -10.82 -9.93
C PHE A 120 0.13 -9.43 -10.57
N LEU A 121 1.13 -8.64 -10.17
CA LEU A 121 1.65 -7.46 -10.85
C LEU A 121 3.12 -7.74 -11.22
N SER A 122 3.46 -7.69 -12.51
CA SER A 122 4.82 -7.98 -12.99
C SER A 122 5.28 -6.98 -14.05
N HIS A 123 6.52 -7.13 -14.53
CA HIS A 123 6.97 -6.44 -15.73
C HIS A 123 6.04 -6.70 -16.94
N TYR A 124 5.87 -5.68 -17.80
CA TYR A 124 5.09 -5.75 -19.03
C TYR A 124 6.03 -5.87 -20.26
N SER A 125 5.76 -6.72 -21.24
CA SER A 125 4.71 -7.74 -21.27
C SER A 125 5.02 -8.92 -20.34
N SER A 126 3.98 -9.58 -19.83
CA SER A 126 4.14 -10.76 -18.98
C SER A 126 4.44 -11.99 -19.83
N GLY A 127 5.53 -12.70 -19.50
CA GLY A 127 5.89 -14.01 -20.08
C GLY A 127 6.11 -15.04 -18.99
N ILE A 128 6.14 -16.32 -19.35
CA ILE A 128 6.45 -17.40 -18.40
C ILE A 128 7.97 -17.50 -18.21
N PRO A 129 8.49 -17.37 -16.98
CA PRO A 129 9.91 -17.55 -16.71
C PRO A 129 10.38 -18.99 -17.01
N HIS A 130 11.69 -19.16 -17.22
CA HIS A 130 12.28 -20.49 -17.37
C HIS A 130 12.09 -21.32 -16.10
N HIS A 131 11.74 -22.60 -16.27
CA HIS A 131 11.56 -23.56 -15.17
C HIS A 131 10.60 -23.08 -14.07
N SER A 132 9.43 -22.60 -14.49
CA SER A 132 8.44 -21.95 -13.61
C SER A 132 7.24 -22.84 -13.25
N SER A 133 7.28 -24.15 -13.54
CA SER A 133 6.20 -25.07 -13.15
C SER A 133 6.20 -25.38 -11.65
N GLY A 134 5.14 -26.05 -11.20
CA GLY A 134 4.95 -26.47 -9.83
C GLY A 134 4.96 -25.30 -8.85
N GLU A 135 5.70 -25.47 -7.76
CA GLU A 135 5.94 -24.50 -6.68
C GLU A 135 6.28 -23.07 -7.13
N ASN A 136 6.73 -22.85 -8.37
CA ASN A 136 7.04 -21.50 -8.86
C ASN A 136 5.82 -20.76 -9.43
N LEU A 137 4.64 -21.40 -9.46
CA LEU A 137 3.32 -20.86 -9.84
C LEU A 137 3.25 -20.22 -11.22
N GLY A 138 4.21 -20.50 -12.09
CA GLY A 138 4.39 -19.78 -13.35
C GLY A 138 4.89 -18.35 -13.14
N LEU A 139 5.22 -17.92 -11.91
CA LEU A 139 5.61 -16.57 -11.48
C LEU A 139 7.12 -16.35 -11.49
N PHE A 140 7.89 -17.34 -11.02
CA PHE A 140 9.32 -17.20 -10.76
C PHE A 140 10.19 -18.11 -11.63
N ASN A 141 11.42 -17.68 -11.89
CA ASN A 141 12.43 -18.57 -12.47
C ASN A 141 12.89 -19.55 -11.38
N GLY A 142 12.86 -20.86 -11.67
CA GLY A 142 13.23 -21.89 -10.70
C GLY A 142 14.66 -21.79 -10.15
N SER A 143 15.57 -21.07 -10.81
CA SER A 143 16.93 -20.83 -10.29
C SER A 143 17.06 -19.61 -9.38
N SER A 144 16.06 -18.73 -9.31
CA SER A 144 16.13 -17.45 -8.59
C SER A 144 14.81 -17.09 -7.89
N ASN A 145 14.02 -18.10 -7.52
CA ASN A 145 12.66 -17.93 -7.02
C ASN A 145 12.57 -17.25 -5.65
N LYS A 146 13.66 -17.16 -4.90
CA LYS A 146 13.73 -16.47 -3.58
C LYS A 146 14.29 -15.04 -3.64
N ASN A 147 14.77 -14.59 -4.80
CA ASN A 147 15.35 -13.25 -4.95
C ASN A 147 15.27 -12.79 -6.40
N ALA A 148 14.04 -12.50 -6.84
CA ALA A 148 13.77 -12.05 -8.19
C ALA A 148 14.26 -10.60 -8.39
N THR A 149 14.97 -10.37 -9.49
CA THR A 149 15.55 -9.06 -9.84
C THR A 149 15.25 -8.69 -11.29
N GLY A 150 15.49 -7.43 -11.67
CA GLY A 150 15.29 -6.97 -13.04
C GLY A 150 13.83 -7.15 -13.51
N THR A 151 13.66 -7.83 -14.64
CA THR A 151 12.35 -8.16 -15.23
C THR A 151 11.63 -9.33 -14.55
N GLY A 152 12.32 -10.07 -13.68
CA GLY A 152 11.72 -11.14 -12.87
C GLY A 152 10.98 -10.63 -11.63
N ARG A 153 11.11 -9.34 -11.29
CA ARG A 153 10.42 -8.73 -10.14
C ARG A 153 8.90 -8.82 -10.29
N ILE A 154 8.24 -9.15 -9.18
CA ILE A 154 6.82 -9.44 -9.13
C ILE A 154 6.28 -9.15 -7.73
N VAL A 155 5.03 -8.70 -7.67
CA VAL A 155 4.22 -8.70 -6.45
C VAL A 155 3.02 -9.57 -6.74
N ALA A 156 2.78 -10.59 -5.93
CA ALA A 156 1.68 -11.53 -6.14
C ALA A 156 0.90 -11.80 -4.86
N VAL A 157 -0.33 -12.27 -5.04
CA VAL A 157 -1.15 -12.86 -4.00
C VAL A 157 -1.40 -14.30 -4.41
N GLU A 158 -0.77 -15.22 -3.70
CA GLU A 158 -0.83 -16.66 -3.98
C GLU A 158 -1.96 -17.34 -3.21
N PHE A 159 -2.52 -18.36 -3.83
CA PHE A 159 -3.48 -19.31 -3.27
C PHE A 159 -2.84 -20.69 -3.41
N ASP A 160 -1.99 -21.00 -2.45
CA ASP A 160 -1.13 -22.18 -2.43
C ASP A 160 -1.92 -23.41 -1.94
N THR A 161 -1.84 -24.49 -2.73
CA THR A 161 -2.53 -25.76 -2.48
C THR A 161 -1.59 -26.90 -2.10
N TYR A 162 -0.27 -26.67 -2.05
CA TYR A 162 0.73 -27.69 -1.81
C TYR A 162 1.84 -27.22 -0.87
N ARG A 163 2.05 -27.98 0.21
CA ARG A 163 3.05 -27.59 1.21
C ARG A 163 4.49 -27.89 0.78
N ASN A 164 5.28 -26.85 0.51
CA ASN A 164 6.74 -26.94 0.36
C ASN A 164 7.44 -26.80 1.72
N LYS A 165 7.73 -27.95 2.36
CA LYS A 165 8.29 -28.05 3.73
C LYS A 165 9.59 -27.26 3.98
N GLU A 166 10.30 -26.88 2.93
CA GLU A 166 11.56 -26.14 3.03
C GLU A 166 11.38 -24.68 3.47
N TRP A 167 10.22 -24.07 3.23
CA TRP A 167 9.96 -22.67 3.59
C TRP A 167 8.57 -22.41 4.18
N GLU A 168 7.63 -23.36 4.12
CA GLU A 168 6.30 -23.21 4.70
C GLU A 168 6.13 -23.86 6.08
N LYS A 169 5.59 -23.06 7.00
CA LYS A 169 5.31 -23.47 8.38
C LYS A 169 3.96 -24.19 8.49
N ASP A 170 3.00 -23.77 7.70
CA ASP A 170 1.61 -24.23 7.63
C ASP A 170 1.32 -24.95 6.29
N GLY A 171 0.10 -25.43 6.09
CA GLY A 171 -0.29 -26.18 4.89
C GLY A 171 -0.68 -25.24 3.74
N ASN A 172 -1.74 -25.58 3.03
CA ASN A 172 -2.37 -24.69 2.04
C ASN A 172 -2.64 -23.30 2.63
N HIS A 173 -2.31 -22.25 1.91
CA HIS A 173 -2.36 -20.90 2.46
C HIS A 173 -2.66 -19.84 1.39
N VAL A 174 -2.97 -18.63 1.87
CA VAL A 174 -3.07 -17.43 1.04
C VAL A 174 -1.93 -16.51 1.45
N GLY A 175 -1.13 -16.11 0.48
CA GLY A 175 0.14 -15.46 0.69
C GLY A 175 0.27 -14.12 -0.04
N ILE A 176 1.17 -13.26 0.44
CA ILE A 176 1.61 -12.07 -0.31
C ILE A 176 3.08 -12.24 -0.63
N ASP A 177 3.40 -12.28 -1.91
CA ASP A 177 4.74 -12.48 -2.43
C ASP A 177 5.31 -11.16 -2.92
N VAL A 178 6.56 -10.87 -2.54
CA VAL A 178 7.27 -9.67 -3.00
C VAL A 178 8.65 -10.10 -3.46
N ASN A 179 8.82 -10.24 -4.78
CA ASN A 179 10.07 -10.66 -5.45
C ASN A 179 10.65 -12.00 -4.96
N SER A 180 9.83 -12.83 -4.32
CA SER A 180 10.20 -14.13 -3.77
C SER A 180 8.95 -14.99 -3.67
N ILE A 181 9.06 -16.29 -3.99
CA ILE A 181 8.00 -17.29 -3.78
C ILE A 181 7.74 -17.53 -2.28
N VAL A 182 8.68 -17.16 -1.42
CA VAL A 182 8.43 -17.16 0.02
C VAL A 182 7.63 -15.91 0.37
N SER A 183 6.34 -16.10 0.64
CA SER A 183 5.42 -15.11 1.16
C SER A 183 6.00 -14.25 2.28
N VAL A 184 5.84 -12.93 2.20
CA VAL A 184 6.20 -12.00 3.29
C VAL A 184 5.23 -12.13 4.47
N VAL A 185 4.00 -12.54 4.19
CA VAL A 185 2.95 -12.86 5.15
C VAL A 185 2.00 -13.85 4.50
N SER A 186 1.48 -14.78 5.28
CA SER A 186 0.48 -15.74 4.84
C SER A 186 -0.54 -16.01 5.93
N THR A 187 -1.67 -16.61 5.55
CA THR A 187 -2.65 -17.18 6.46
C THR A 187 -3.16 -18.50 5.89
N SER A 188 -3.33 -19.52 6.73
CA SER A 188 -3.91 -20.80 6.32
C SER A 188 -5.41 -20.84 6.62
N PRO A 189 -6.27 -20.86 5.58
CA PRO A 189 -7.70 -21.08 5.77
C PRO A 189 -7.98 -22.46 6.39
N ASP A 190 -8.95 -22.53 7.30
CA ASP A 190 -9.47 -23.83 7.80
C ASP A 190 -10.37 -24.53 6.78
N LYS A 191 -10.86 -23.80 5.76
CA LYS A 191 -11.64 -24.35 4.65
C LYS A 191 -10.75 -24.79 3.51
N ASN A 192 -11.18 -25.85 2.82
CA ASN A 192 -10.40 -26.43 1.73
C ASN A 192 -10.43 -25.56 0.46
N LEU A 193 -9.27 -24.98 0.09
CA LEU A 193 -9.05 -24.25 -1.16
C LEU A 193 -9.32 -25.09 -2.42
N THR A 194 -9.15 -26.41 -2.33
CA THR A 194 -9.20 -27.34 -3.46
C THR A 194 -10.57 -28.02 -3.61
N SER A 195 -11.57 -27.54 -2.87
CA SER A 195 -12.93 -28.10 -2.85
C SER A 195 -13.70 -27.97 -4.17
N GLY A 196 -13.21 -27.18 -5.13
CA GLY A 196 -13.93 -26.81 -6.34
C GLY A 196 -15.10 -25.86 -6.12
N THR A 197 -15.36 -25.42 -4.88
CA THR A 197 -16.37 -24.39 -4.61
C THR A 197 -15.90 -23.04 -5.14
N THR A 198 -16.83 -22.22 -5.60
CA THR A 198 -16.49 -20.86 -6.03
C THR A 198 -16.05 -20.02 -4.84
N MET A 199 -14.80 -19.55 -4.90
CA MET A 199 -14.23 -18.60 -3.98
C MET A 199 -14.28 -17.19 -4.58
N THR A 200 -14.24 -16.18 -3.74
CA THR A 200 -14.10 -14.78 -4.18
C THR A 200 -12.95 -14.16 -3.41
N ALA A 201 -12.07 -13.45 -4.10
CA ALA A 201 -11.03 -12.66 -3.48
C ALA A 201 -11.20 -11.19 -3.86
N GLU A 202 -10.94 -10.32 -2.90
CA GLU A 202 -10.74 -8.89 -3.09
C GLU A 202 -9.32 -8.54 -2.66
N ILE A 203 -8.59 -7.86 -3.54
CA ILE A 203 -7.25 -7.36 -3.25
C ILE A 203 -7.27 -5.85 -3.42
N SER A 204 -6.80 -5.11 -2.44
CA SER A 204 -6.70 -3.66 -2.50
C SER A 204 -5.33 -3.17 -2.05
N TYR A 205 -4.79 -2.20 -2.77
CA TYR A 205 -3.60 -1.46 -2.39
C TYR A 205 -3.95 0.00 -2.16
N ASP A 206 -3.62 0.51 -0.96
CA ASP A 206 -3.77 1.92 -0.61
C ASP A 206 -2.40 2.59 -0.63
N ASN A 207 -2.21 3.52 -1.58
CA ASN A 207 -0.95 4.23 -1.77
C ASN A 207 -0.55 5.13 -0.60
N ARG A 208 -1.49 5.54 0.26
CA ARG A 208 -1.23 6.42 1.42
C ARG A 208 -0.65 5.63 2.59
N THR A 209 -1.04 4.37 2.70
CA THR A 209 -0.58 3.46 3.77
C THR A 209 0.44 2.44 3.27
N GLU A 210 0.68 2.38 1.96
CA GLU A 210 1.49 1.37 1.26
C GLU A 210 1.04 -0.06 1.59
N MET A 211 -0.24 -0.24 1.91
CA MET A 211 -0.78 -1.52 2.40
C MET A 211 -1.46 -2.26 1.26
N LEU A 212 -0.95 -3.46 0.96
CA LEU A 212 -1.64 -4.46 0.15
C LEU A 212 -2.45 -5.37 1.09
N ALA A 213 -3.76 -5.41 0.90
CA ALA A 213 -4.69 -6.19 1.70
C ALA A 213 -5.47 -7.15 0.80
N VAL A 214 -5.66 -8.38 1.30
CA VAL A 214 -6.37 -9.46 0.62
C VAL A 214 -7.47 -9.93 1.54
N THR A 215 -8.68 -10.01 0.99
CA THR A 215 -9.83 -10.64 1.65
C THR A 215 -10.31 -11.80 0.78
N LEU A 216 -10.35 -13.00 1.34
CA LEU A 216 -10.80 -14.22 0.67
C LEU A 216 -12.09 -14.73 1.33
N TRP A 217 -13.08 -15.06 0.52
CA TRP A 217 -14.32 -15.72 0.94
C TRP A 217 -14.37 -17.16 0.45
N ILE A 218 -14.55 -18.09 1.40
CA ILE A 218 -14.75 -19.52 1.13
C ILE A 218 -16.01 -19.97 1.86
N ASN A 219 -17.07 -20.33 1.13
CA ASN A 219 -18.35 -20.79 1.68
C ASN A 219 -18.90 -19.88 2.81
N GLY A 220 -18.79 -18.57 2.63
CA GLY A 220 -19.25 -17.55 3.61
C GLY A 220 -18.28 -17.26 4.76
N THR A 221 -17.17 -18.00 4.87
CA THR A 221 -16.09 -17.71 5.83
C THR A 221 -15.09 -16.73 5.22
N LEU A 222 -14.66 -15.73 5.98
CA LEU A 222 -13.75 -14.67 5.54
C LEU A 222 -12.35 -14.88 6.13
N TYR A 223 -11.34 -14.77 5.27
CA TYR A 223 -9.93 -14.76 5.62
C TYR A 223 -9.31 -13.45 5.16
N HIS A 224 -8.37 -12.94 5.95
CA HIS A 224 -7.72 -11.67 5.68
C HIS A 224 -6.22 -11.78 5.87
N VAL A 225 -5.46 -11.22 4.94
CA VAL A 225 -4.00 -11.08 5.03
C VAL A 225 -3.59 -9.72 4.46
N ASN A 226 -2.62 -9.06 5.08
CA ASN A 226 -2.11 -7.78 4.59
C ASN A 226 -0.62 -7.61 4.87
N ALA A 227 0.03 -6.84 4.01
CA ALA A 227 1.43 -6.46 4.14
C ALA A 227 1.65 -5.04 3.66
N SER A 228 2.67 -4.39 4.21
CA SER A 228 3.21 -3.16 3.63
C SER A 228 4.11 -3.53 2.45
N VAL A 229 3.85 -2.96 1.27
CA VAL A 229 4.55 -3.24 0.02
C VAL A 229 4.93 -1.93 -0.67
N ASP A 230 6.23 -1.65 -0.75
CA ASP A 230 6.73 -0.51 -1.53
C ASP A 230 6.71 -0.86 -3.03
N MET A 231 5.65 -0.44 -3.72
CA MET A 231 5.45 -0.69 -5.15
C MET A 231 6.55 -0.08 -6.03
N ARG A 232 7.14 1.06 -5.64
CA ARG A 232 8.19 1.73 -6.43
C ARG A 232 9.51 0.98 -6.39
N ARG A 233 9.84 0.42 -5.22
CA ARG A 233 11.01 -0.46 -5.08
C ARG A 233 10.80 -1.81 -5.72
N SER A 234 9.56 -2.30 -5.70
CA SER A 234 9.26 -3.66 -6.14
C SER A 234 9.06 -3.75 -7.66
N LEU A 235 8.42 -2.76 -8.29
CA LEU A 235 7.92 -2.87 -9.66
C LEU A 235 8.26 -1.64 -10.51
N PRO A 236 8.31 -1.77 -11.85
CA PRO A 236 8.42 -0.65 -12.78
C PRO A 236 7.16 0.24 -12.78
N GLU A 237 7.25 1.39 -13.46
CA GLU A 237 6.17 2.39 -13.60
C GLU A 237 4.90 1.79 -14.23
N GLU A 238 5.09 0.92 -15.22
CA GLU A 238 4.02 0.22 -15.92
C GLU A 238 4.15 -1.30 -15.74
N VAL A 239 3.03 -1.96 -15.42
CA VAL A 239 2.99 -3.37 -15.08
C VAL A 239 1.96 -4.14 -15.89
N ALA A 240 2.17 -5.45 -16.00
CA ALA A 240 1.12 -6.39 -16.36
C ALA A 240 0.37 -6.78 -15.09
N VAL A 241 -0.96 -6.81 -15.15
CA VAL A 241 -1.83 -7.32 -14.07
C VAL A 241 -2.59 -8.54 -14.57
N GLY A 242 -2.59 -9.62 -13.81
CA GLY A 242 -3.13 -10.88 -14.29
C GLY A 242 -3.12 -12.01 -13.29
N PHE A 243 -3.30 -13.22 -13.81
CA PHE A 243 -3.31 -14.46 -13.04
C PHE A 243 -2.34 -15.45 -13.64
N SER A 244 -1.71 -16.23 -12.76
CA SER A 244 -0.83 -17.33 -13.11
C SER A 244 -1.24 -18.56 -12.33
N ALA A 245 -1.02 -19.73 -12.89
CA ALA A 245 -1.13 -20.97 -12.16
C ALA A 245 -0.16 -21.99 -12.74
N ALA A 246 0.26 -22.93 -11.89
CA ALA A 246 1.09 -24.03 -12.33
C ALA A 246 0.74 -25.32 -11.60
N THR A 247 1.10 -26.43 -12.22
CA THR A 247 1.06 -27.75 -11.61
C THR A 247 2.45 -28.39 -11.67
N GLY A 248 2.65 -29.42 -10.86
CA GLY A 248 3.81 -30.27 -10.83
C GLY A 248 3.45 -31.69 -11.29
N SER A 249 3.76 -32.68 -10.45
CA SER A 249 3.35 -34.07 -10.65
C SER A 249 1.89 -34.32 -10.29
N SER A 250 1.33 -33.54 -9.35
CA SER A 250 -0.11 -33.53 -9.07
C SER A 250 -0.79 -32.57 -10.04
N ILE A 251 -1.98 -32.92 -10.52
CA ILE A 251 -2.73 -32.11 -11.50
C ILE A 251 -3.93 -31.49 -10.81
N GLU A 252 -4.03 -30.17 -10.93
CA GLU A 252 -5.20 -29.42 -10.52
C GLU A 252 -5.61 -28.38 -11.57
N VAL A 253 -6.89 -28.05 -11.53
CA VAL A 253 -7.55 -27.14 -12.45
C VAL A 253 -7.78 -25.81 -11.75
N HIS A 254 -7.30 -24.74 -12.40
CA HIS A 254 -7.39 -23.37 -11.92
C HIS A 254 -8.27 -22.54 -12.82
N ARG A 255 -9.39 -22.06 -12.28
CA ARG A 255 -10.40 -21.34 -13.05
C ARG A 255 -10.61 -19.93 -12.56
N VAL A 256 -10.60 -18.97 -13.47
CA VAL A 256 -11.06 -17.61 -13.19
C VAL A 256 -12.44 -17.43 -13.83
N LEU A 257 -13.43 -17.10 -13.01
CA LEU A 257 -14.84 -17.02 -13.37
C LEU A 257 -15.31 -15.58 -13.60
N SER A 258 -14.71 -14.62 -12.90
CA SER A 258 -14.93 -13.19 -13.13
C SER A 258 -13.75 -12.39 -12.62
N TRP A 259 -13.57 -11.18 -13.16
CA TRP A 259 -12.49 -10.29 -12.76
C TRP A 259 -12.87 -8.83 -12.96
N SER A 260 -12.70 -8.00 -11.94
CA SER A 260 -12.76 -6.55 -12.03
C SER A 260 -11.50 -5.93 -11.46
N PHE A 261 -11.07 -4.81 -12.04
CA PHE A 261 -9.92 -4.04 -11.60
C PHE A 261 -10.23 -2.55 -11.70
N ASN A 262 -9.74 -1.76 -10.75
CA ASN A 262 -9.82 -0.31 -10.74
C ASN A 262 -8.53 0.25 -10.14
N SER A 263 -7.92 1.24 -10.80
CA SER A 263 -6.71 1.94 -10.38
C SER A 263 -6.87 3.46 -10.53
N THR A 264 -6.28 4.22 -9.62
CA THR A 264 -6.41 5.69 -9.59
C THR A 264 -5.56 6.43 -10.64
N LEU A 265 -4.54 5.78 -11.21
CA LEU A 265 -3.71 6.37 -12.28
C LEU A 265 -4.21 5.91 -13.66
N ALA A 266 -4.34 6.84 -14.60
CA ALA A 266 -4.53 6.56 -16.02
C ALA A 266 -3.27 6.85 -16.83
N TRP A 267 -3.29 6.40 -18.08
CA TRP A 267 -2.30 6.75 -19.09
C TRP A 267 -2.17 8.26 -19.23
N MET A 268 -0.96 8.77 -19.09
CA MET A 268 -0.61 10.06 -19.68
C MET A 268 -0.36 9.82 -21.16
N ASP A 269 -1.25 10.33 -22.01
CA ASP A 269 -0.96 10.39 -23.44
C ASP A 269 0.26 11.31 -23.63
N SER A 270 1.40 10.68 -23.92
CA SER A 270 2.69 11.35 -24.08
C SER A 270 2.75 12.23 -25.33
N SER A 271 1.66 12.32 -26.12
CA SER A 271 1.54 13.22 -27.27
C SER A 271 1.40 14.71 -26.90
N ILE A 272 1.19 15.07 -25.63
CA ILE A 272 0.96 16.49 -25.22
C ILE A 272 2.22 17.20 -24.70
N MET A 273 3.34 16.50 -24.47
CA MET A 273 4.60 17.13 -24.04
C MET A 273 5.63 17.17 -25.16
N SER A 274 5.43 18.06 -26.13
CA SER A 274 6.52 18.56 -26.97
C SER A 274 6.57 20.09 -26.90
N PRO A 275 7.60 20.70 -26.27
CA PRO A 275 7.76 22.14 -26.25
C PRO A 275 8.41 22.61 -27.55
N GLY A 276 7.59 23.14 -28.46
CA GLY A 276 8.08 23.94 -29.58
C GLY A 276 7.52 23.57 -30.94
N ALA A 277 6.34 24.09 -31.26
CA ALA A 277 6.01 24.47 -32.64
C ALA A 277 4.85 25.48 -32.59
N ALA A 278 5.08 26.66 -33.15
CA ALA A 278 4.04 27.66 -33.37
C ALA A 278 2.99 27.14 -34.37
N PRO A 279 1.71 27.56 -34.29
CA PRO A 279 0.69 27.10 -35.22
C PRO A 279 0.83 27.82 -36.57
N VAL A 280 1.03 27.03 -37.62
CA VAL A 280 0.83 27.45 -39.02
C VAL A 280 -0.68 27.32 -39.33
N PRO A 281 -1.31 28.28 -40.03
CA PRO A 281 -2.75 28.26 -40.25
C PRO A 281 -3.16 27.24 -41.33
N PRO A 282 -4.36 26.63 -41.23
CA PRO A 282 -4.84 25.72 -42.25
C PRO A 282 -5.50 26.48 -43.40
N GLU A 283 -5.01 26.22 -44.62
CA GLU A 283 -5.74 26.53 -45.85
C GLU A 283 -6.93 25.57 -46.04
N THR A 284 -7.98 26.18 -46.58
CA THR A 284 -9.28 25.68 -47.04
C THR A 284 -9.20 24.41 -47.90
N VAL A 285 -10.24 23.56 -47.99
CA VAL A 285 -11.34 23.72 -48.96
C VAL A 285 -12.50 22.74 -48.68
N SER A 286 -13.71 23.32 -48.66
CA SER A 286 -15.02 22.87 -49.17
C SER A 286 -15.72 21.59 -48.67
N SER A 287 -16.90 21.74 -48.06
CA SER A 287 -18.18 21.80 -48.79
C SER A 287 -19.38 22.10 -47.87
N GLN A 288 -20.27 22.99 -48.34
CA GLN A 288 -21.59 23.34 -47.79
C GLN A 288 -22.70 22.48 -48.47
N PRO A 289 -24.03 22.55 -48.16
CA PRO A 289 -24.76 23.54 -47.32
C PRO A 289 -25.87 23.03 -46.34
N GLN A 290 -26.16 23.92 -45.38
CA GLN A 290 -27.46 24.40 -44.87
C GLN A 290 -28.49 23.49 -44.15
N GLY A 291 -28.75 23.89 -42.89
CA GLY A 291 -30.07 23.90 -42.26
C GLY A 291 -30.15 25.04 -41.23
N LYS A 292 -31.02 26.03 -41.47
CA LYS A 292 -31.26 27.21 -40.60
C LYS A 292 -32.09 26.82 -39.37
N LEU A 293 -31.83 27.44 -38.21
CA LEU A 293 -32.91 28.06 -37.40
C LEU A 293 -32.36 29.08 -36.38
N HIS A 294 -32.98 30.26 -36.37
CA HIS A 294 -32.75 31.37 -35.45
C HIS A 294 -33.46 31.20 -34.10
N GLY A 295 -32.93 31.85 -33.06
CA GLY A 295 -33.63 32.35 -31.86
C GLY A 295 -33.81 31.31 -30.75
N THR A 296 -33.50 31.55 -29.48
CA THR A 296 -33.69 32.79 -28.70
C THR A 296 -32.87 32.70 -27.41
N VAL A 297 -32.05 33.71 -27.10
CA VAL A 297 -31.42 33.92 -25.78
C VAL A 297 -32.12 35.10 -25.13
N ALA A 298 -32.74 34.91 -23.95
CA ALA A 298 -32.85 35.92 -22.88
C ALA A 298 -33.75 35.48 -21.70
N ILE A 299 -33.42 34.40 -20.97
CA ILE A 299 -33.95 34.19 -19.59
C ILE A 299 -32.90 33.64 -18.60
N SER A 300 -31.70 33.21 -19.04
CA SER A 300 -30.79 32.41 -18.17
C SER A 300 -30.00 33.20 -17.11
N VAL A 301 -29.83 34.51 -17.24
CA VAL A 301 -28.89 35.25 -16.37
C VAL A 301 -29.43 35.47 -14.95
N ALA A 302 -30.74 35.71 -14.80
CA ALA A 302 -31.34 35.96 -13.49
C ALA A 302 -31.38 34.71 -12.61
N ALA A 303 -31.70 33.54 -13.19
CA ALA A 303 -31.71 32.27 -12.47
C ALA A 303 -30.30 31.85 -12.00
N SER A 304 -29.29 32.13 -12.82
CA SER A 304 -27.90 31.83 -12.51
C SER A 304 -27.40 32.62 -11.30
N LEU A 305 -27.75 33.90 -11.20
CA LEU A 305 -27.36 34.76 -10.07
C LEU A 305 -27.99 34.31 -8.75
N VAL A 306 -29.25 33.86 -8.77
CA VAL A 306 -29.92 33.34 -7.56
C VAL A 306 -29.25 32.07 -7.05
N LEU A 307 -28.87 31.15 -7.95
CA LEU A 307 -28.18 29.91 -7.58
C LEU A 307 -26.79 30.16 -7.00
N VAL A 308 -26.04 31.11 -7.57
CA VAL A 308 -24.72 31.50 -7.06
C VAL A 308 -24.83 32.14 -5.67
N CYS A 309 -25.80 33.02 -5.45
CA CYS A 309 -26.03 33.63 -4.13
C CYS A 309 -26.45 32.60 -3.08
N ALA A 310 -27.30 31.63 -3.45
CA ALA A 310 -27.69 30.53 -2.56
C ALA A 310 -26.49 29.63 -2.21
N PHE A 311 -25.66 29.31 -3.19
CA PHE A 311 -24.46 28.50 -3.00
C PHE A 311 -23.42 29.21 -2.11
N MET A 312 -23.19 30.50 -2.34
CA MET A 312 -22.31 31.32 -1.48
C MET A 312 -22.84 31.42 -0.04
N GLY A 313 -24.15 31.59 0.13
CA GLY A 313 -24.79 31.54 1.45
C GLY A 313 -24.62 30.19 2.15
N PHE A 314 -24.72 29.09 1.41
CA PHE A 314 -24.48 27.73 1.92
C PHE A 314 -23.01 27.52 2.32
N LEU A 315 -22.06 27.99 1.52
CA LEU A 315 -20.63 27.91 1.83
C LEU A 315 -20.26 28.77 3.05
N LEU A 316 -20.84 29.96 3.18
CA LEU A 316 -20.64 30.81 4.36
C LEU A 316 -21.24 30.18 5.62
N ARG A 317 -22.41 29.56 5.54
CA ARG A 317 -22.98 28.77 6.65
C ARG A 317 -22.09 27.59 7.02
N ARG A 318 -21.56 26.84 6.03
CA ARG A 318 -20.59 25.76 6.30
C ARG A 318 -19.31 26.28 6.93
N ARG A 319 -18.77 27.42 6.48
CA ARG A 319 -17.56 28.02 7.08
C ARG A 319 -17.80 28.50 8.50
N LEU A 320 -18.96 29.08 8.79
CA LEU A 320 -19.31 29.50 10.14
C LEU A 320 -19.55 28.30 11.08
N ALA A 321 -20.19 27.23 10.58
CA ALA A 321 -20.33 25.97 11.31
C ALA A 321 -18.98 25.26 11.51
N TRP A 322 -18.08 25.33 10.51
CA TRP A 322 -16.74 24.75 10.58
C TRP A 322 -15.83 25.54 11.54
N LYS A 323 -15.95 26.87 11.58
CA LYS A 323 -15.26 27.71 12.56
C LYS A 323 -15.76 27.45 13.99
N LYS A 324 -17.05 27.13 14.17
CA LYS A 324 -17.63 26.71 15.46
C LYS A 324 -17.22 25.29 15.88
N SER A 325 -16.81 24.44 14.93
CA SER A 325 -16.26 23.10 15.19
C SER A 325 -14.75 23.10 15.42
N ASN A 326 -14.02 24.10 14.92
CA ASN A 326 -12.55 24.17 15.05
C ASN A 326 -12.05 24.72 16.39
N GLU A 327 -12.95 25.16 17.27
CA GLU A 327 -12.66 25.41 18.69
C GLU A 327 -12.83 24.13 19.54
N ILE A 328 -13.20 23.01 18.91
CA ILE A 328 -13.33 21.67 19.49
C ILE A 328 -12.72 20.66 18.50
N SER A 329 -11.41 20.73 18.26
CA SER A 329 -10.73 19.76 17.40
C SER A 329 -9.28 19.57 17.85
N TYR A 330 -8.98 18.37 18.34
CA TYR A 330 -7.85 17.53 17.92
C TYR A 330 -8.10 16.14 18.51
N GLY A 331 -8.87 15.34 17.78
CA GLY A 331 -9.31 14.01 18.18
C GLY A 331 -8.18 12.98 18.10
N GLU A 332 -7.95 12.35 19.24
CA GLU A 332 -7.25 11.10 19.54
C GLU A 332 -7.22 10.06 18.39
N CYS A 333 -6.02 9.58 18.03
CA CYS A 333 -5.86 8.29 17.37
C CYS A 333 -5.88 7.20 18.44
N GLN A 334 -7.08 6.74 18.78
CA GLN A 334 -7.29 5.67 19.75
C GLN A 334 -6.67 4.38 19.23
N THR A 335 -5.63 3.92 19.92
CA THR A 335 -4.86 2.71 19.61
C THR A 335 -5.10 1.69 20.73
N GLU A 336 -4.98 0.39 20.46
CA GLU A 336 -5.16 -0.71 21.43
C GLU A 336 -4.29 -0.58 22.72
N LEU A 337 -3.32 0.35 22.75
CA LEU A 337 -2.55 0.75 23.94
C LEU A 337 -3.37 1.51 24.99
N ASP A 338 -4.47 2.18 24.61
CA ASP A 338 -5.33 2.93 25.54
C ASP A 338 -6.18 1.99 26.43
N LYS A 339 -6.25 0.69 26.10
CA LYS A 339 -6.88 -0.36 26.94
C LYS A 339 -5.99 -0.82 28.10
N ILE A 340 -4.73 -0.37 28.17
CA ILE A 340 -3.92 -0.58 29.37
C ILE A 340 -4.38 0.46 30.41
N GLU A 341 -5.45 0.13 31.12
CA GLU A 341 -6.00 0.92 32.21
C GLU A 341 -4.97 0.99 33.35
N PHE A 342 -4.05 1.97 33.27
CA PHE A 342 -3.12 2.25 34.34
C PHE A 342 -3.90 2.89 35.49
N ALA A 343 -3.95 2.18 36.62
CA ALA A 343 -4.52 2.68 37.85
C ALA A 343 -4.02 4.11 38.14
N LYS A 344 -4.97 5.05 38.16
CA LYS A 344 -4.87 6.43 38.63
C LYS A 344 -3.46 6.82 39.15
N GLY A 345 -2.63 7.34 38.23
CA GLY A 345 -1.45 8.15 38.57
C GLY A 345 -0.11 7.44 38.74
N VAL A 346 0.03 6.13 38.44
CA VAL A 346 1.26 5.37 38.75
C VAL A 346 1.87 4.67 37.51
N GLY A 347 1.75 5.22 36.30
CA GLY A 347 2.31 4.64 35.07
C GLY A 347 3.02 5.64 34.15
N PRO A 348 3.76 5.18 33.13
CA PRO A 348 4.37 6.06 32.12
C PRO A 348 3.33 6.96 31.44
N ARG A 349 3.60 8.26 31.34
CA ARG A 349 2.69 9.25 30.75
C ARG A 349 2.74 9.22 29.22
N ARG A 350 1.59 9.34 28.55
CA ARG A 350 1.54 9.61 27.12
C ARG A 350 1.81 11.10 26.86
N TYR A 351 2.82 11.40 26.06
CA TYR A 351 3.24 12.74 25.68
C TYR A 351 2.80 13.07 24.25
N HIS A 352 2.58 14.36 23.98
CA HIS A 352 2.43 14.83 22.60
C HIS A 352 3.79 15.03 21.94
N TYR A 353 3.86 14.78 20.62
CA TYR A 353 5.10 14.98 19.86
C TYR A 353 5.64 16.41 19.98
N SER A 354 4.76 17.42 19.97
CA SER A 354 5.14 18.82 20.12
C SER A 354 5.81 19.14 21.45
N GLU A 355 5.39 18.48 22.53
CA GLU A 355 5.98 18.61 23.86
C GLU A 355 7.41 18.06 23.88
N LEU A 356 7.62 16.86 23.31
CA LEU A 356 8.94 16.24 23.21
C LEU A 356 9.87 16.97 22.23
N ALA A 357 9.32 17.50 21.14
CA ALA A 357 10.07 18.32 20.20
C ALA A 357 10.53 19.62 20.89
N ALA A 358 9.66 20.31 21.62
CA ALA A 358 10.04 21.51 22.38
C ALA A 358 11.12 21.19 23.43
N ALA A 359 10.96 20.10 24.19
CA ALA A 359 11.92 19.66 25.21
C ALA A 359 13.33 19.42 24.66
N THR A 360 13.42 18.98 23.40
CA THR A 360 14.69 18.63 22.73
C THR A 360 15.20 19.71 21.77
N GLY A 361 14.58 20.90 21.70
CA GLY A 361 14.94 21.89 20.69
C GLY A 361 14.73 21.39 19.25
N ASN A 362 13.63 20.69 18.99
CA ASN A 362 13.34 20.00 17.73
C ASN A 362 14.39 18.94 17.34
N PHE A 363 14.89 18.19 18.32
CA PHE A 363 15.88 17.12 18.12
C PHE A 363 17.22 17.62 17.53
N GLU A 364 17.68 18.78 18.00
CA GLU A 364 18.99 19.35 17.67
C GLU A 364 20.14 18.36 17.95
N GLU A 365 21.14 18.32 17.07
CA GLU A 365 22.29 17.40 17.20
C GLU A 365 23.14 17.69 18.44
N GLU A 366 23.18 18.93 18.94
CA GLU A 366 23.90 19.29 20.17
C GLU A 366 23.34 18.60 21.42
N LYS A 367 22.05 18.26 21.41
CA LYS A 367 21.38 17.57 22.51
C LYS A 367 21.42 16.05 22.37
N LYS A 368 22.12 15.52 21.37
CA LYS A 368 22.19 14.08 21.12
C LYS A 368 23.13 13.39 22.11
N LEU A 369 22.59 12.47 22.89
CA LEU A 369 23.32 11.68 23.88
C LEU A 369 24.00 10.46 23.24
N GLY A 370 23.42 9.92 22.17
CA GLY A 370 23.95 8.76 21.47
C GLY A 370 23.08 8.28 20.31
N ARG A 371 23.60 7.29 19.59
CA ARG A 371 22.93 6.60 18.49
C ARG A 371 23.17 5.10 18.62
N GLY A 372 22.10 4.31 18.50
CA GLY A 372 22.16 2.85 18.43
C GLY A 372 21.52 2.32 17.14
N GLY A 373 21.41 1.00 17.01
CA GLY A 373 20.75 0.36 15.86
C GLY A 373 19.26 0.72 15.71
N PHE A 374 18.63 1.17 16.79
CA PHE A 374 17.18 1.36 16.90
C PHE A 374 16.76 2.84 16.98
N GLY A 375 17.71 3.76 16.76
CA GLY A 375 17.42 5.19 16.71
C GLY A 375 18.41 6.06 17.45
N HIS A 376 17.95 7.27 17.75
CA HIS A 376 18.74 8.36 18.29
C HIS A 376 18.21 8.72 19.67
N VAL A 377 19.09 8.98 20.63
CA VAL A 377 18.73 9.39 21.98
C VAL A 377 19.13 10.84 22.17
N TYR A 378 18.18 11.67 22.59
CA TYR A 378 18.35 13.10 22.81
C TYR A 378 18.11 13.45 24.28
N GLN A 379 18.84 14.41 24.80
CA GLN A 379 18.57 15.04 26.08
C GLN A 379 17.41 16.03 25.92
N GLY A 380 16.42 15.93 26.79
CA GLY A 380 15.32 16.87 26.88
C GLY A 380 15.12 17.42 28.29
N CYS A 381 14.35 18.49 28.43
CA CYS A 381 13.86 19.00 29.71
C CYS A 381 12.32 19.00 29.68
N LEU A 382 11.70 18.29 30.63
CA LEU A 382 10.23 18.17 30.74
C LEU A 382 9.75 18.61 32.12
N GLN A 383 8.55 19.20 32.17
CA GLN A 383 7.84 19.50 33.42
C GLN A 383 7.11 18.24 33.90
N ILE A 384 7.59 17.64 34.99
CA ILE A 384 7.04 16.43 35.60
C ILE A 384 6.84 16.70 37.09
N ASP A 385 5.61 16.55 37.58
CA ASP A 385 5.21 16.88 38.96
C ASP A 385 5.56 18.33 39.36
N ASP A 386 5.28 19.29 38.46
CA ASP A 386 5.59 20.73 38.62
C ASP A 386 7.09 21.05 38.83
N GLN A 387 7.98 20.14 38.41
CA GLN A 387 9.43 20.33 38.44
C GLN A 387 10.05 20.06 37.07
N GLU A 388 11.05 20.86 36.71
CA GLU A 388 11.89 20.60 35.54
C GLU A 388 12.79 19.39 35.80
N ARG A 389 12.63 18.35 34.97
CA ARG A 389 13.48 17.16 35.00
C ARG A 389 14.16 16.97 33.66
N LEU A 390 15.44 16.62 33.71
CA LEU A 390 16.18 16.17 32.55
C LEU A 390 15.79 14.73 32.21
N VAL A 391 15.58 14.49 30.93
CA VAL A 391 15.11 13.19 30.40
C VAL A 391 15.93 12.76 29.20
N ALA A 392 15.95 11.45 28.95
CA ALA A 392 16.48 10.86 27.73
C ALA A 392 15.33 10.47 26.81
N ILE A 393 15.22 11.12 25.66
CA ILE A 393 14.16 10.89 24.67
C ILE A 393 14.76 10.08 23.51
N LYS A 394 14.40 8.80 23.45
CA LYS A 394 14.76 7.89 22.37
C LYS A 394 13.76 8.05 21.23
N LYS A 395 14.22 8.56 20.09
CA LYS A 395 13.46 8.66 18.85
C LYS A 395 13.85 7.50 17.94
N PHE A 396 12.88 6.65 17.60
CA PHE A 396 13.12 5.51 16.73
C PHE A 396 13.33 5.96 15.28
N SER A 397 14.23 5.29 14.56
CA SER A 397 14.54 5.62 13.17
C SER A 397 13.37 5.27 12.22
N PRO A 398 13.04 6.13 11.25
CA PRO A 398 12.03 5.83 10.22
C PRO A 398 12.37 4.61 9.37
N ASP A 399 13.67 4.37 9.14
CA ASP A 399 14.19 3.30 8.28
C ASP A 399 14.00 1.88 8.85
N SER A 400 13.50 1.77 10.09
CA SER A 400 13.27 0.51 10.78
C SER A 400 11.78 0.27 11.08
N SER A 401 10.85 0.96 10.42
CA SER A 401 9.45 1.15 10.86
C SER A 401 8.72 -0.08 11.45
N ALA A 402 8.80 -1.26 10.84
CA ALA A 402 8.15 -2.48 11.36
C ALA A 402 8.89 -3.08 12.58
N GLN A 403 10.22 -3.08 12.56
CA GLN A 403 11.06 -3.58 13.66
C GLN A 403 11.07 -2.59 14.84
N GLY A 404 11.22 -1.29 14.54
CA GLY A 404 11.20 -0.20 15.50
C GLY A 404 9.83 -0.05 16.18
N ARG A 405 8.71 -0.29 15.47
CA ARG A 405 7.38 -0.36 16.11
C ARG A 405 7.24 -1.58 17.02
N LYS A 406 7.67 -2.77 16.59
CA LYS A 406 7.68 -3.97 17.44
C LYS A 406 8.53 -3.77 18.70
N GLU A 407 9.69 -3.14 18.56
CA GLU A 407 10.58 -2.83 19.68
C GLU A 407 10.00 -1.76 20.59
N PHE A 408 9.43 -0.70 20.04
CA PHE A 408 8.71 0.31 20.80
C PHE A 408 7.58 -0.30 21.64
N GLU A 409 6.74 -1.14 21.03
CA GLU A 409 5.66 -1.83 21.72
C GLU A 409 6.16 -2.84 22.75
N ALA A 410 7.23 -3.59 22.44
CA ALA A 410 7.85 -4.51 23.38
C ALA A 410 8.47 -3.77 24.58
N GLU A 411 9.17 -2.67 24.33
CA GLU A 411 9.84 -1.83 25.33
C GLU A 411 8.81 -1.19 26.27
N ILE A 412 7.72 -0.63 25.73
CA ILE A 412 6.58 -0.15 26.53
C ILE A 412 5.95 -1.31 27.30
N LYS A 413 5.64 -2.43 26.66
CA LYS A 413 4.94 -3.56 27.29
C LYS A 413 5.76 -4.24 28.39
N ILE A 414 7.08 -4.32 28.26
CA ILE A 414 7.96 -4.96 29.24
C ILE A 414 8.28 -3.97 30.37
N ILE A 415 8.75 -2.77 30.05
CA ILE A 415 9.31 -1.83 31.04
C ILE A 415 8.22 -1.05 31.77
N SER A 416 7.01 -0.88 31.20
CA SER A 416 5.90 -0.21 31.91
C SER A 416 5.52 -0.85 33.25
N TRP A 417 5.83 -2.15 33.44
CA TRP A 417 5.54 -2.89 34.68
C TRP A 417 6.76 -3.07 35.58
N LEU A 418 7.94 -2.64 35.16
CA LEU A 418 9.20 -2.86 35.86
C LEU A 418 9.64 -1.59 36.58
N ARG A 419 9.60 -1.62 37.92
CA ARG A 419 10.16 -0.57 38.78
C ARG A 419 11.19 -1.19 39.70
N HIS A 420 12.46 -0.92 39.43
CA HIS A 420 13.57 -1.45 40.22
C HIS A 420 14.70 -0.43 40.27
N ARG A 421 15.37 -0.31 41.43
CA ARG A 421 16.47 0.66 41.65
C ARG A 421 17.64 0.57 40.67
N ASN A 422 17.80 -0.56 39.98
CA ASN A 422 18.87 -0.83 39.02
C ASN A 422 18.38 -0.85 37.56
N LEU A 423 17.15 -0.39 37.28
CA LEU A 423 16.62 -0.27 35.93
C LEU A 423 16.25 1.19 35.68
N VAL A 424 16.66 1.72 34.52
CA VAL A 424 16.32 3.08 34.10
C VAL A 424 14.80 3.21 33.97
N GLN A 425 14.22 4.16 34.70
CA GLN A 425 12.78 4.33 34.77
C GLN A 425 12.22 4.88 33.44
N LEU A 426 11.22 4.18 32.91
CA LEU A 426 10.36 4.65 31.83
C LEU A 426 9.38 5.70 32.38
N LEU A 427 9.50 6.94 31.91
CA LEU A 427 8.66 8.07 32.31
C LEU A 427 7.46 8.25 31.39
N GLY A 428 7.58 7.89 30.12
CA GLY A 428 6.49 8.02 29.17
C GLY A 428 6.84 7.69 27.74
N TRP A 429 5.89 7.95 26.84
CA TRP A 429 5.98 7.59 25.43
C TRP A 429 5.13 8.50 24.56
N CYS A 430 5.43 8.52 23.26
CA CYS A 430 4.67 9.21 22.22
C CYS A 430 4.58 8.32 20.99
N ASP A 431 3.35 7.99 20.58
CA ASP A 431 3.04 7.42 19.26
C ASP A 431 2.31 8.48 18.45
N SER A 432 3.00 9.00 17.44
CA SER A 432 2.52 10.07 16.56
C SER A 432 2.89 9.72 15.11
N CYS A 433 2.14 10.26 14.15
CA CYS A 433 2.50 10.19 12.73
C CYS A 433 3.89 10.79 12.43
N MET A 434 4.40 11.65 13.31
CA MET A 434 5.72 12.28 13.20
C MET A 434 6.86 11.41 13.79
N GLY A 435 6.53 10.29 14.44
CA GLY A 435 7.50 9.34 14.96
C GLY A 435 7.09 8.65 16.26
N LEU A 436 7.79 7.56 16.56
CA LEU A 436 7.70 6.81 17.82
C LEU A 436 8.81 7.28 18.77
N LEU A 437 8.44 7.66 20.00
CA LEU A 437 9.39 8.15 21.00
C LEU A 437 9.13 7.55 22.37
N ILE A 438 10.22 7.25 23.08
CA ILE A 438 10.19 6.79 24.47
C ILE A 438 10.97 7.79 25.33
N VAL A 439 10.45 8.07 26.52
CA VAL A 439 11.01 9.02 27.48
C VAL A 439 11.49 8.27 28.72
N TYR A 440 12.78 8.33 28.98
CA TYR A 440 13.45 7.76 30.16
C TYR A 440 13.94 8.86 31.09
N GLU A 441 14.17 8.51 32.36
CA GLU A 441 15.02 9.34 33.22
C GLU A 441 16.44 9.47 32.64
N LEU A 442 17.07 10.63 32.84
CA LEU A 442 18.45 10.83 32.42
C LEU A 442 19.42 10.32 33.50
N VAL A 443 20.29 9.38 33.13
CA VAL A 443 21.37 8.90 34.00
C VAL A 443 22.60 9.80 33.84
N SER A 444 23.03 10.46 34.92
CA SER A 444 24.08 11.50 34.89
C SER A 444 25.46 10.99 34.48
N GLU A 445 25.81 9.77 34.86
CA GLU A 445 27.11 9.16 34.55
C GLU A 445 27.16 8.56 33.14
N GLY A 446 26.09 8.66 32.37
CA GLY A 446 26.01 8.09 31.03
C GLY A 446 26.00 6.56 31.02
N SER A 447 26.37 5.98 29.88
CA SER A 447 26.22 4.56 29.61
C SER A 447 27.41 3.74 30.13
N LEU A 448 27.14 2.52 30.63
CA LEU A 448 28.14 1.65 31.25
C LEU A 448 29.29 1.26 30.30
N ASP A 449 29.03 1.15 29.00
CA ASP A 449 30.05 0.92 27.97
C ASP A 449 31.14 2.00 28.01
N LYS A 450 30.78 3.27 28.24
CA LYS A 450 31.74 4.36 28.40
C LYS A 450 32.62 4.18 29.63
N HIS A 451 32.15 3.54 30.69
CA HIS A 451 32.99 3.29 31.88
C HIS A 451 33.83 2.02 31.76
N ILE A 452 33.33 1.01 31.06
CA ILE A 452 34.05 -0.26 30.85
C ILE A 452 35.20 -0.08 29.84
N TYR A 453 34.98 0.68 28.77
CA TYR A 453 35.94 0.82 27.68
C TYR A 453 36.75 2.13 27.72
N ASN A 454 36.62 2.92 28.80
CA ASN A 454 37.44 4.11 28.99
C ASN A 454 38.75 3.78 29.71
N ASN A 455 39.86 4.02 29.03
CA ASN A 455 41.20 3.75 29.53
C ASN A 455 41.70 4.75 30.60
N THR A 456 40.91 5.76 30.96
CA THR A 456 41.33 6.81 31.90
C THR A 456 40.92 6.56 33.35
N ARG A 457 39.87 5.76 33.60
CA ARG A 457 39.41 5.40 34.95
C ARG A 457 38.78 4.01 34.94
N LEU A 458 39.33 3.10 35.73
CA LEU A 458 38.76 1.76 35.92
C LEU A 458 37.83 1.78 37.14
N LEU A 459 36.60 1.27 36.98
CA LEU A 459 35.68 1.07 38.11
C LEU A 459 36.26 0.05 39.09
N THR A 460 36.41 0.44 40.35
CA THR A 460 36.81 -0.43 41.46
C THR A 460 35.74 -1.47 41.77
N TRP A 461 36.07 -2.53 42.52
CA TRP A 461 35.09 -3.56 42.87
C TRP A 461 33.93 -3.04 43.73
N ALA A 462 34.18 -2.08 44.63
CA ALA A 462 33.13 -1.47 45.44
C ALA A 462 32.15 -0.69 44.55
N GLU A 463 32.65 0.16 43.65
CA GLU A 463 31.84 0.93 42.68
C GLU A 463 31.06 0.07 41.68
N ARG A 464 31.41 -1.21 41.52
CA ARG A 464 30.66 -2.16 40.67
C ARG A 464 29.54 -2.88 41.42
N TYR A 465 29.65 -2.94 42.74
CA TYR A 465 28.75 -3.71 43.60
C TYR A 465 27.68 -2.83 44.25
N ASP A 466 28.07 -1.64 44.66
CA ASP A 466 27.18 -0.57 45.15
C ASP A 466 26.41 0.08 43.98
#